data_AF-A0A956M4G1-F1
#
_entry.id   AF-A0A956M4G1-F1
#
_cell.length_a   1.000
_cell.length_b   1.000
_cell.length_c   1.000
_cell.angle_alpha   90.00
_cell.angle_beta   90.00
_cell.angle_gamma   90.00
#
_symmetry.space_group_name_H-M   'P 1'
#
loop_
_entity.id
_entity.type
_entity.pdbx_description
1 polymer ?
#
loop_
_entity_poly.entity_id
_entity_poly.type
_entity_poly.pdbx_seq_one_letter_code
_entity_poly.pdbx_strand_id
1 'polypeptide(L)'
;QKGQQKSRTPVLDNFGRDITKLAEDGKLDPIIGRETEIERVSQILSRRKKNNPILIGEPGVGKTAIVEGLALRIMQKKVSRTLFNKRIVMLDLAA
;
A
#
# COMPACT_ATOMS: atom_id res chain seq x y z
N GLN A 1 -6.64 25.94 9.08
CA GLN A 1 -6.77 24.76 9.96
C GLN A 1 -7.46 23.65 9.17
N LYS A 2 -6.73 22.66 8.65
CA LYS A 2 -7.37 21.54 7.95
C LYS A 2 -7.87 20.56 9.01
N GLY A 3 -9.18 20.57 9.26
CA GLY A 3 -9.82 19.60 10.16
C GLY A 3 -9.44 18.19 9.77
N GLN A 4 -9.03 17.38 10.75
CA GLN A 4 -8.72 15.98 10.53
C GLN A 4 -9.97 15.28 9.99
N GLN A 5 -9.99 15.02 8.68
CA GLN A 5 -11.04 14.27 8.03
C GLN A 5 -10.99 12.85 8.63
N LYS A 6 -12.06 12.44 9.31
CA LYS A 6 -12.16 11.12 9.94
C LYS A 6 -11.88 10.06 8.88
N SER A 7 -10.80 9.30 9.05
CA SER A 7 -10.47 8.21 8.13
C SER A 7 -11.48 7.07 8.26
N ARG A 8 -11.51 6.18 7.26
CA ARG A 8 -12.37 4.98 7.30
C ARG A 8 -11.97 3.99 8.40
N THR A 9 -10.75 4.09 8.94
CA THR A 9 -10.23 3.20 9.98
C THR A 9 -9.52 4.03 11.05
N PRO A 10 -10.27 4.74 11.91
CA PRO A 10 -9.71 5.73 12.85
C PRO A 10 -8.80 5.12 13.92
N VAL A 11 -9.03 3.85 14.30
CA VAL A 11 -8.15 3.15 15.24
C VAL A 11 -6.76 2.95 14.63
N LEU A 12 -6.69 2.56 13.35
CA LEU A 12 -5.42 2.31 12.66
C LEU A 12 -4.59 3.58 12.43
N ASP A 13 -5.19 4.76 12.51
CA ASP A 13 -4.48 6.04 12.35
C ASP A 13 -3.51 6.29 13.52
N ASN A 14 -3.78 5.71 14.69
CA ASN A 14 -2.92 5.85 15.87
C ASN A 14 -1.80 4.79 15.92
N PHE A 15 -1.97 3.66 15.22
CA PHE A 15 -1.06 2.51 15.28
C PHE A 15 -0.31 2.25 13.96
N GLY A 16 -0.42 3.16 13.01
CA GLY A 16 0.11 2.93 11.69
C GLY A 16 0.30 4.18 10.86
N ARG A 17 1.00 3.99 9.74
CA ARG A 17 1.28 5.01 8.73
C ARG A 17 0.43 4.75 7.49
N ASP A 18 -0.33 5.76 7.07
CA ASP A 18 -1.14 5.68 5.86
C ASP A 18 -0.28 5.88 4.60
N ILE A 19 -0.08 4.81 3.84
CA ILE A 19 0.74 4.84 2.61
C ILE A 19 -0.07 5.38 1.43
N THR A 20 -1.39 5.15 1.40
CA THR A 20 -2.26 5.72 0.36
C THR A 20 -2.29 7.24 0.43
N LYS A 21 -2.36 7.81 1.64
CA LYS A 21 -2.30 9.26 1.82
C LYS A 21 -0.96 9.86 1.37
N LEU A 22 0.15 9.15 1.62
CA LEU A 22 1.47 9.59 1.14
C LEU A 22 1.57 9.56 -0.39
N ALA A 23 0.93 8.57 -1.02
CA ALA A 23 0.82 8.49 -2.48
C ALA A 23 0.04 9.70 -3.04
N GLU A 24 -1.10 10.02 -2.43
CA GLU A 24 -1.93 11.18 -2.80
C GLU A 24 -1.21 12.52 -2.59
N ASP A 25 -0.46 12.64 -1.49
CA ASP A 25 0.36 13.81 -1.18
C ASP A 25 1.62 13.93 -2.08
N GLY A 26 1.91 12.94 -2.92
CA GLY A 26 3.12 12.91 -3.77
C GLY A 26 4.42 12.76 -2.99
N LYS A 27 4.38 12.18 -1.79
CA LYS A 27 5.53 12.01 -0.88
C LYS A 27 6.20 10.64 -0.98
N LEU A 28 5.74 9.80 -1.89
CA LEU A 28 6.37 8.51 -2.16
C LEU A 28 7.43 8.67 -3.25
N ASP A 29 8.57 8.00 -3.06
CA ASP A 29 9.63 7.97 -4.04
C ASP A 29 9.18 7.20 -5.30
N PRO A 30 9.66 7.59 -6.50
CA PRO A 30 9.37 6.86 -7.72
C PRO A 30 10.00 5.46 -7.67
N ILE A 31 9.19 4.43 -7.90
CA ILE A 31 9.66 3.04 -7.96
C ILE A 31 10.00 2.66 -9.40
N ILE A 32 11.22 2.15 -9.61
CA ILE A 32 11.73 1.70 -10.91
C ILE A 32 12.06 0.20 -10.81
N GLY A 33 11.63 -0.59 -11.79
CA GLY A 33 12.10 -1.98 -11.96
C GLY A 33 11.43 -3.02 -11.04
N ARG A 34 10.32 -2.67 -10.37
CA ARG A 34 9.54 -3.58 -9.50
C ARG A 34 8.17 -3.92 -10.08
N GLU A 35 8.01 -3.77 -11.38
CA GLU A 35 6.70 -3.81 -12.02
C GLU A 35 6.05 -5.19 -11.92
N THR A 36 6.84 -6.26 -11.99
CA THR A 36 6.39 -7.65 -11.92
C THR A 36 5.97 -8.04 -10.51
N GLU A 37 6.71 -7.63 -9.48
CA GLU A 37 6.33 -7.90 -8.09
C GLU A 37 5.08 -7.13 -7.68
N ILE A 38 4.97 -5.85 -8.03
CA ILE A 38 3.79 -5.03 -7.74
C ILE A 38 2.56 -5.64 -8.44
N GLU A 39 2.70 -6.03 -9.71
CA GLU A 39 1.63 -6.71 -10.45
C GLU A 39 1.22 -8.01 -9.77
N ARG A 40 2.20 -8.82 -9.34
CA ARG A 40 1.94 -10.08 -8.66
C ARG A 40 1.20 -9.90 -7.34
N VAL A 41 1.58 -8.89 -6.54
CA VAL A 41 0.91 -8.55 -5.28
C VAL A 41 -0.54 -8.13 -5.53
N SER A 42 -0.77 -7.23 -6.51
CA SER A 42 -2.11 -6.79 -6.94
C SER A 42 -3.00 -7.97 -7.36
N GLN A 43 -2.44 -8.90 -8.13
CA GLN A 43 -3.14 -10.13 -8.53
C GLN A 43 -3.49 -11.03 -7.35
N ILE A 44 -2.56 -11.25 -6.41
CA ILE A 44 -2.80 -12.08 -5.22
C ILE A 44 -3.91 -11.49 -4.36
N LEU A 45 -3.86 -10.19 -4.07
CA LEU A 45 -4.86 -9.49 -3.28
C LEU A 45 -6.27 -9.53 -3.91
N SER A 46 -6.34 -9.66 -5.23
CA SER A 46 -7.59 -9.75 -5.98
C SER A 46 -8.24 -11.15 -5.98
N ARG A 47 -7.58 -12.16 -5.40
CA ARG A 47 -8.11 -13.55 -5.35
C ARG A 47 -9.22 -13.68 -4.31
N ARG A 48 -10.13 -14.64 -4.51
CA ARG A 48 -11.18 -14.99 -3.53
C ARG A 48 -10.66 -15.77 -2.32
N LYS A 49 -9.58 -16.55 -2.49
CA LYS A 49 -8.96 -17.38 -1.45
C LYS A 49 -7.44 -17.16 -1.47
N LYS A 50 -6.79 -17.27 -0.30
CA LYS A 50 -5.34 -17.08 -0.14
C LYS A 50 -4.87 -15.75 -0.75
N ASN A 51 -5.57 -14.66 -0.40
CA ASN A 51 -5.32 -13.32 -0.91
C ASN A 51 -4.34 -12.51 -0.04
N ASN A 52 -3.66 -13.16 0.91
CA ASN A 52 -2.67 -12.52 1.78
C ASN A 52 -1.27 -12.80 1.23
N PRO A 53 -0.64 -11.86 0.49
CA PRO A 53 0.73 -12.01 0.01
C PRO A 53 1.73 -11.87 1.15
N ILE A 54 2.84 -12.62 1.07
CA ILE A 54 4.01 -12.44 1.94
C ILE A 54 5.23 -12.16 1.07
N LEU A 55 5.96 -11.08 1.36
CA LEU A 55 7.16 -10.68 0.63
C LEU A 55 8.40 -11.26 1.31
N ILE A 56 9.04 -12.21 0.64
CA ILE A 56 10.23 -12.93 1.13
C ILE A 56 11.47 -12.41 0.39
N GLY A 57 12.61 -12.38 1.06
CA GLY A 57 13.88 -11.86 0.52
C GLY A 57 14.83 -11.40 1.63
N GLU A 58 16.05 -11.05 1.26
CA GLU A 58 17.08 -10.54 2.17
C GLU A 58 16.66 -9.23 2.85
N PRO A 59 17.20 -8.90 4.03
CA PRO A 59 16.99 -7.60 4.66
C PRO A 59 17.54 -6.48 3.76
N GLY A 60 16.85 -5.33 3.74
CA GLY A 60 17.30 -4.15 2.97
C GLY A 60 16.98 -4.15 1.47
N VAL A 61 16.44 -5.23 0.90
CA VAL A 61 16.12 -5.32 -0.55
C VAL A 61 14.95 -4.45 -1.02
N GLY A 62 14.37 -3.62 -0.15
CA GLY A 62 13.28 -2.70 -0.53
C GLY A 62 11.91 -3.38 -0.66
N LYS A 63 11.59 -4.37 0.18
CA LYS A 63 10.23 -4.97 0.22
C LYS A 63 9.13 -3.93 0.46
N THR A 64 9.44 -2.92 1.26
CA THR A 64 8.56 -1.77 1.53
C THR A 64 8.22 -0.99 0.26
N ALA A 65 9.19 -0.82 -0.64
CA ALA A 65 9.00 -0.09 -1.90
C ALA A 65 7.95 -0.77 -2.81
N ILE A 66 7.79 -2.10 -2.72
CA ILE A 66 6.74 -2.81 -3.46
C ILE A 66 5.36 -2.39 -2.98
N VAL A 67 5.19 -2.16 -1.67
CA VAL A 67 3.92 -1.73 -1.07
C VAL A 67 3.61 -0.27 -1.41
N GLU A 68 4.64 0.59 -1.41
CA GLU A 68 4.52 2.00 -1.83
C GLU A 68 4.16 2.09 -3.32
N GLY A 69 4.78 1.26 -4.17
CA GLY A 69 4.43 1.17 -5.59
C GLY A 69 3.03 0.62 -5.84
N LEU A 70 2.55 -0.30 -5.01
CA LEU A 70 1.16 -0.72 -5.05
C LEU A 70 0.20 0.43 -4.72
N ALA A 71 0.53 1.26 -3.71
CA ALA A 71 -0.29 2.41 -3.35
C ALA A 71 -0.40 3.42 -4.50
N LEU A 72 0.73 3.72 -5.17
CA LEU A 72 0.73 4.55 -6.38
C LEU A 72 -0.13 3.95 -7.50
N ARG A 73 -0.06 2.64 -7.74
CA ARG A 73 -0.90 1.98 -8.76
C ARG A 73 -2.39 2.01 -8.43
N ILE A 74 -2.76 1.86 -7.16
CA ILE A 74 -4.15 1.99 -6.70
C ILE A 74 -4.65 3.41 -6.96
N MET A 75 -3.87 4.43 -6.60
CA MET A 75 -4.19 5.85 -6.85
C MET A 75 -4.36 6.14 -8.35
N GLN A 76 -3.46 5.63 -9.19
CA GLN A 76 -3.50 5.77 -10.65
C GLN A 76 -4.56 4.87 -11.31
N LYS A 77 -5.31 4.06 -10.55
CA LYS A 77 -6.27 3.06 -11.04
C LYS A 77 -5.67 2.05 -12.03
N LYS A 78 -4.36 1.75 -11.89
CA LYS A 78 -3.62 0.75 -12.68
C LYS A 78 -3.62 -0.64 -12.00
N VAL A 79 -4.72 -1.00 -11.37
CA VAL A 79 -4.92 -2.27 -10.65
C VAL A 79 -6.30 -2.85 -10.97
N SER A 80 -6.60 -4.05 -10.49
CA SER A 80 -7.95 -4.61 -10.58
C SER A 80 -8.99 -3.70 -9.91
N ARG A 81 -10.21 -3.66 -10.46
CA ARG A 81 -11.34 -2.89 -9.91
C ARG A 81 -11.62 -3.21 -8.43
N THR A 82 -11.33 -4.44 -8.00
CA THR A 82 -11.49 -4.88 -6.61
C THR A 82 -10.63 -4.06 -5.63
N LEU A 83 -9.49 -3.55 -6.10
CA LEU A 83 -8.53 -2.78 -5.31
C LEU A 83 -8.73 -1.26 -5.43
N PHE A 84 -9.68 -0.79 -6.23
CA PHE A 84 -9.97 0.63 -6.34
C PHE A 84 -10.41 1.22 -5.00
N ASN A 85 -9.90 2.42 -4.70
CA ASN A 85 -10.22 3.17 -3.48
C ASN A 85 -9.97 2.39 -2.18
N LYS A 86 -9.12 1.35 -2.23
CA LYS A 86 -8.65 0.65 -1.04
C LYS A 86 -7.51 1.44 -0.41
N ARG A 87 -7.52 1.49 0.91
CA ARG A 87 -6.51 2.17 1.73
C ARG A 87 -5.44 1.16 2.13
N ILE A 88 -4.18 1.54 1.98
CA ILE A 88 -3.01 0.80 2.46
C ILE A 88 -2.49 1.50 3.69
N VAL A 89 -2.49 0.78 4.81
CA VAL A 89 -1.93 1.25 6.09
C VAL A 89 -0.81 0.30 6.47
N MET A 90 0.37 0.86 6.74
CA MET A 90 1.49 0.15 7.32
C MET A 90 1.27 0.13 8.84
N LEU A 91 1.13 -1.05 9.41
CA LEU A 91 0.97 -1.22 10.85
C LEU A 91 2.36 -1.37 11.48
N ASP A 92 2.67 -0.55 12.47
CA ASP A 92 3.86 -0.70 13.29
C ASP A 92 3.42 -1.00 14.72
N LEU A 93 3.68 -2.23 15.16
CA LEU A 93 3.29 -2.75 16.47
C LEU A 93 4.42 -2.63 17.50
N ALA A 94 5.58 -2.08 17.11
CA ALA A 94 6.76 -1.95 17.96
C ALA A 94 6.92 -0.55 18.59
N ALA A 95 5.94 0.33 18.41
CA ALA A 95 5.89 1.67 19.00
C ALA A 95 5.10 1.71 20.31
#